data_AF-A0A563EV53-F1
#
_entry.id   AF-A0A563EV53-F1
#
_cell.length_a   1.000
_cell.length_b   1.000
_cell.length_c   1.000
_cell.angle_alpha   90.00
_cell.angle_beta   90.00
_cell.angle_gamma   90.00
#
_symmetry.space_group_name_H-M   'P 1'
#
loop_
_entity.id
_entity.type
_entity.pdbx_description
1 polymer ?
#
loop_
_entity_poly.entity_id
_entity_poly.type
_entity_poly.pdbx_seq_one_letter_code
_entity_poly.pdbx_strand_id
1 'polypeptide(L)'
;MSTTPPADGTADQPPPSLAEVLSAWTRHMPDVEAPISELAEWFDLKSELLQPITTDPDHPEFDQAREFARVAAQSAQSLRDKETGR
;
A
#
# COMPACT_ATOMS: atom_id res chain seq x y z
N MET A 1 39.36 23.73 9.76
CA MET A 1 38.14 24.57 9.72
C MET A 1 37.02 23.71 9.20
N SER A 2 35.93 23.64 9.97
CA SER A 2 34.73 22.85 9.70
C SER A 2 33.94 23.45 8.54
N THR A 3 33.46 22.62 7.62
CA THR A 3 32.33 22.99 6.76
C THR A 3 31.42 21.77 6.60
N THR A 4 30.42 21.68 7.47
CA THR A 4 29.18 20.96 7.20
C THR A 4 28.21 21.93 6.52
N PRO A 5 27.60 21.55 5.38
CA PRO A 5 26.31 22.10 4.96
C PRO A 5 25.20 21.02 5.03
N PRO A 6 23.92 21.42 4.96
CA PRO A 6 22.87 20.94 5.84
C PRO A 6 22.18 19.66 5.37
N ALA A 7 21.65 18.90 6.33
CA ALA A 7 20.50 18.06 6.12
C ALA A 7 19.27 18.98 6.00
N ASP A 8 18.69 19.09 4.82
CA ASP A 8 17.23 19.19 4.61
C ASP A 8 16.94 19.04 3.12
N GLY A 9 16.81 17.78 2.72
CA GLY A 9 16.23 17.40 1.45
C GLY A 9 15.18 16.37 1.77
N THR A 10 14.05 16.81 2.31
CA THR A 10 12.81 16.05 2.11
C THR A 10 12.58 16.09 0.61
N ALA A 11 13.20 15.12 -0.07
CA ALA A 11 13.25 15.10 -1.50
C ALA A 11 11.81 15.12 -2.00
N ASP A 12 11.56 16.09 -2.88
CA ASP A 12 10.67 16.08 -4.03
C ASP A 12 10.85 14.74 -4.79
N GLN A 13 10.55 13.62 -4.14
CA GLN A 13 10.51 12.33 -4.80
C GLN A 13 9.16 12.29 -5.49
N PRO A 14 9.13 12.02 -6.80
CA PRO A 14 7.87 11.84 -7.48
C PRO A 14 7.08 10.75 -6.75
N PRO A 15 5.74 10.90 -6.68
CA PRO A 15 4.90 9.88 -6.08
C PRO A 15 5.23 8.51 -6.71
N PRO A 16 5.25 7.43 -5.91
CA PRO A 16 5.64 6.12 -6.40
C PRO A 16 4.65 5.68 -7.48
N SER A 17 5.17 5.03 -8.52
CA SER A 17 4.28 4.46 -9.54
C SER A 17 3.46 3.30 -8.95
N LEU A 18 2.29 3.04 -9.54
CA LEU A 18 1.46 1.91 -9.13
C LEU A 18 2.23 0.58 -9.19
N ALA A 19 3.07 0.40 -10.22
CA ALA A 19 3.88 -0.81 -10.38
C ALA A 19 4.89 -1.00 -9.24
N GLU A 20 5.52 0.09 -8.77
CA GLU A 20 6.43 0.05 -7.62
C GLU A 20 5.69 -0.32 -6.33
N VAL A 21 4.52 0.28 -6.11
CA VAL A 21 3.65 -0.04 -4.96
C VAL A 21 3.25 -1.52 -4.96
N LEU A 22 2.78 -2.04 -6.10
CA LEU A 22 2.39 -3.44 -6.22
C LEU A 22 3.57 -4.40 -6.06
N SER A 23 4.76 -4.02 -6.55
CA SER A 23 5.99 -4.80 -6.37
C SER A 23 6.43 -4.83 -4.90
N ALA A 24 6.31 -3.71 -4.18
CA ALA A 24 6.57 -3.66 -2.75
C ALA A 24 5.57 -4.53 -1.98
N TRP A 25 4.28 -4.42 -2.27
CA TRP A 25 3.23 -5.21 -1.64
C TRP A 25 3.44 -6.73 -1.83
N THR A 26 3.76 -7.17 -3.05
CA THR A 26 4.00 -8.59 -3.35
C THR A 26 5.24 -9.16 -2.67
N ARG A 27 6.24 -8.34 -2.33
CA ARG A 27 7.38 -8.78 -1.50
C ARG A 27 6.95 -9.20 -0.09
N HIS A 28 5.86 -8.65 0.43
CA HIS A 28 5.28 -9.01 1.72
C HIS A 28 4.23 -10.12 1.62
N MET A 29 4.15 -10.81 0.47
CA MET A 29 3.18 -11.89 0.28
C MET A 29 3.35 -12.95 1.38
N PRO A 30 2.30 -13.22 2.16
CA PRO A 30 2.35 -14.24 3.20
C PRO A 30 2.39 -15.65 2.57
N ASP A 31 2.76 -16.63 3.40
CA ASP A 31 2.86 -18.03 2.97
C ASP A 31 1.48 -18.60 2.57
N VAL A 32 1.47 -19.68 1.80
CA VAL A 32 0.20 -20.27 1.30
C VAL A 32 -0.68 -20.82 2.42
N GLU A 33 -0.06 -21.19 3.55
CA GLU A 33 -0.71 -21.70 4.76
C GLU A 33 -0.89 -20.61 5.83
N ALA A 34 -0.66 -19.34 5.50
CA ALA A 34 -0.80 -18.24 6.44
C ALA A 34 -2.23 -18.12 6.98
N PRO A 35 -2.39 -17.71 8.26
CA PRO A 35 -3.71 -17.53 8.84
C PRO A 35 -4.51 -16.43 8.13
N ILE A 36 -5.85 -16.52 8.23
CA ILE A 36 -6.76 -15.55 7.61
C ILE A 36 -6.46 -14.12 8.08
N SER A 37 -6.08 -13.92 9.35
CA SER A 37 -5.71 -12.62 9.89
C SER A 37 -4.53 -12.01 9.12
N GLU A 38 -3.48 -12.81 8.86
CA GLU A 38 -2.28 -12.35 8.16
C GLU A 38 -2.56 -12.04 6.68
N LEU A 39 -3.42 -12.84 6.03
CA LEU A 39 -3.91 -12.54 4.69
C LEU A 39 -4.70 -11.22 4.66
N ALA A 40 -5.53 -10.95 5.68
CA ALA A 40 -6.28 -9.70 5.78
C ALA A 40 -5.36 -8.50 5.97
N GLU A 41 -4.36 -8.62 6.86
CA GLU A 41 -3.32 -7.60 7.08
C GLU A 41 -2.51 -7.32 5.79
N TRP A 42 -2.19 -8.36 5.02
CA TRP A 42 -1.53 -8.18 3.74
C TRP A 42 -2.37 -7.38 2.74
N PHE A 43 -3.70 -7.56 2.71
CA PHE A 43 -4.57 -6.72 1.87
C PHE A 43 -4.69 -5.29 2.41
N ASP A 44 -4.71 -5.06 3.72
CA ASP A 44 -4.67 -3.70 4.28
C ASP A 44 -3.37 -2.98 3.90
N LEU A 45 -2.23 -3.67 3.99
CA LEU A 45 -0.94 -3.13 3.56
C LEU A 45 -0.98 -2.61 2.12
N LYS A 46 -1.69 -3.30 1.21
CA LYS A 46 -1.88 -2.83 -0.17
C LYS A 46 -2.58 -1.47 -0.20
N SER A 47 -3.64 -1.31 0.60
CA SER A 47 -4.41 -0.08 0.67
C SER A 47 -3.58 1.07 1.24
N GLU A 48 -2.77 0.78 2.26
CA GLU A 48 -1.83 1.75 2.85
C GLU A 48 -0.76 2.20 1.86
N LEU A 49 -0.13 1.26 1.15
CA LEU A 49 0.88 1.57 0.14
C LEU A 49 0.33 2.35 -1.07
N LEU A 50 -0.98 2.23 -1.35
CA LEU A 50 -1.65 2.98 -2.41
C LEU A 50 -2.10 4.38 -1.97
N GLN A 51 -2.04 4.73 -0.68
CA GLN A 51 -2.39 6.07 -0.20
C GLN A 51 -1.71 7.23 -0.95
N PRO A 52 -0.38 7.24 -1.16
CA PRO A 52 0.27 8.37 -1.83
C PRO A 52 -0.27 8.65 -3.24
N ILE A 53 -0.75 7.62 -3.94
CA ILE A 53 -1.40 7.77 -5.26
C ILE A 53 -2.88 8.16 -5.11
N THR A 54 -3.59 7.55 -4.15
CA THR A 54 -5.04 7.74 -3.97
C THR A 54 -5.44 9.00 -3.19
N THR A 55 -4.48 9.71 -2.61
CA THR A 55 -4.69 11.04 -2.01
C THR A 55 -4.44 12.18 -2.98
N ASP A 56 -3.80 11.92 -4.13
CA ASP A 56 -3.50 12.91 -5.16
C ASP A 56 -4.39 12.72 -6.39
N PRO A 57 -5.50 13.49 -6.53
CA PRO A 57 -6.44 13.33 -7.64
C PRO A 57 -5.84 13.71 -9.01
N ASP A 58 -4.74 14.47 -9.02
CA ASP A 58 -4.00 14.83 -10.23
C ASP A 58 -3.00 13.74 -10.66
N HIS A 59 -2.83 12.67 -9.88
CA HIS A 59 -1.95 11.56 -10.21
C HIS A 59 -2.48 10.81 -11.45
N PRO A 60 -1.65 10.54 -12.47
CA PRO A 60 -2.10 9.85 -13.70
C PRO A 60 -2.66 8.44 -13.44
N GLU A 61 -2.24 7.80 -12.35
CA GLU A 61 -2.67 6.47 -11.93
C GLU A 61 -3.75 6.49 -10.82
N PHE A 62 -4.31 7.66 -10.48
CA PHE A 62 -5.26 7.85 -9.38
C PHE A 62 -6.45 6.88 -9.46
N ASP A 63 -7.19 6.87 -10.57
CA ASP A 63 -8.39 6.03 -10.72
C ASP A 63 -8.06 4.54 -10.56
N GLN A 64 -6.94 4.11 -11.15
CA GLN A 64 -6.52 2.72 -11.10
C GLN A 64 -6.07 2.32 -9.68
N ALA A 65 -5.25 3.14 -9.03
CA ALA A 65 -4.85 2.92 -7.64
C ALA A 65 -6.05 2.91 -6.69
N ARG A 66 -7.04 3.76 -6.95
CA ARG A 66 -8.28 3.82 -6.16
C ARG A 66 -9.10 2.55 -6.28
N GLU A 67 -9.21 1.99 -7.49
CA GLU A 67 -9.86 0.70 -7.69
C GLU A 67 -9.11 -0.42 -6.95
N PHE A 68 -7.78 -0.47 -7.05
CA PHE A 68 -6.97 -1.47 -6.35
C PHE A 68 -7.09 -1.36 -4.83
N ALA A 69 -7.07 -0.15 -4.27
CA ALA A 69 -7.25 0.09 -2.84
C ALA A 69 -8.66 -0.33 -2.38
N ARG A 70 -9.69 -0.04 -3.19
CA ARG A 70 -11.05 -0.49 -2.90
C ARG A 70 -11.16 -2.01 -2.85
N VAL A 71 -10.63 -2.72 -3.85
CA VAL A 71 -10.68 -4.18 -3.90
C VAL A 71 -9.89 -4.79 -2.74
N ALA A 72 -8.76 -4.19 -2.37
CA ALA A 72 -7.97 -4.61 -1.23
C ALA A 72 -8.74 -4.48 0.09
N ALA A 73 -9.33 -3.31 0.36
CA ALA A 73 -10.14 -3.09 1.55
C ALA A 73 -11.33 -4.06 1.63
N GLN A 74 -12.01 -4.31 0.51
CA GLN A 74 -13.10 -5.31 0.44
C GLN A 74 -12.59 -6.73 0.74
N SER A 75 -11.41 -7.09 0.26
CA SER A 75 -10.81 -8.41 0.48
C SER A 75 -10.40 -8.58 1.95
N ALA A 76 -9.76 -7.58 2.56
CA ALA A 76 -9.43 -7.58 3.97
C ALA A 76 -10.68 -7.71 4.85
N GLN A 77 -11.73 -6.94 4.53
CA GLN A 77 -13.00 -7.02 5.25
C GLN A 77 -13.66 -8.40 5.12
N SER A 78 -13.67 -8.97 3.91
CA SER A 78 -14.26 -10.29 3.66
C SER A 78 -13.52 -11.40 4.41
N LEU A 79 -12.19 -11.30 4.51
CA LEU A 79 -11.38 -12.25 5.27
C LEU A 79 -11.66 -12.16 6.78
N ARG A 80 -11.75 -10.94 7.33
CA ARG A 80 -12.13 -10.73 8.73
C ARG A 80 -13.52 -11.26 9.05
N ASP A 81 -14.48 -11.05 8.16
CA ASP A 81 -15.85 -11.53 8.36
C ASP A 81 -15.88 -13.07 8.44
N LYS A 82 -15.15 -13.75 7.53
CA LYS A 82 -14.94 -15.20 7.54
C LYS A 82 -14.26 -15.70 8.81
N GLU A 83 -13.25 -14.99 9.30
CA GLU A 83 -12.57 -15.34 10.55
C GLU A 83 -13.51 -15.27 11.75
N THR A 84 -14.39 -14.27 11.78
CA THR A 84 -15.38 -14.08 12.86
C THR A 84 -16.65 -14.93 12.70
N GLY A 85 -16.77 -15.69 11.61
CA GLY A 85 -17.91 -16.57 11.33
C GLY A 85 -19.23 -15.84 11.06
N ARG A 86 -19.17 -14.61 10.52
CA ARG A 86 -20.35 -13.86 10.07
C ARG A 86 -20.80 -14.22 8.65
#